data_AF-A0A0Q8FLZ4-F1
#
_entry.id   AF-A0A0Q8FLZ4-F1
#
_cell.length_a   1.000
_cell.length_b   1.000
_cell.length_c   1.000
_cell.angle_alpha   90.00
_cell.angle_beta   90.00
_cell.angle_gamma   90.00
#
_symmetry.space_group_name_H-M   'P 1'
#
loop_
_entity.id
_entity.type
_entity.pdbx_description
1 polymer ?
#
loop_
_entity_poly.entity_id
_entity_poly.type
_entity_poly.pdbx_seq_one_letter_code
_entity_poly.pdbx_strand_id
1 'polypeptide(L)' 'MGKVELDIGIDPELLAPAKRLGISAAGMSETQLRLHLQKVDPAGAEERARRWAEENAEAIKEHNAHVEKYGLISDHFRKW' A
#
# COMPACT_ATOMS: atom_id res chain seq x y z
N MET A 1 -30.83 -12.70 -10.49
CA MET A 1 -30.06 -12.37 -9.29
C MET A 1 -28.64 -12.04 -9.72
N GLY A 2 -28.32 -10.76 -9.90
CA GLY A 2 -26.94 -10.31 -10.15
C GLY A 2 -26.52 -9.48 -8.96
N LYS A 3 -25.72 -10.05 -8.05
CA LYS A 3 -25.05 -9.24 -7.02
C LYS A 3 -24.08 -8.35 -7.78
N VAL A 4 -24.40 -7.07 -7.87
CA VAL A 4 -23.40 -6.06 -8.22
C VAL A 4 -22.47 -6.00 -7.00
N GLU A 5 -21.32 -6.67 -7.09
CA GLU A 5 -20.24 -6.45 -6.14
C GLU A 5 -19.72 -5.04 -6.43
N LEU A 6 -20.27 -4.09 -5.69
CA LEU A 6 -19.90 -2.70 -5.72
C LEU A 6 -18.50 -2.59 -5.13
N ASP A 7 -17.53 -2.50 -6.03
CA ASP A 7 -16.10 -2.37 -5.81
C ASP A 7 -15.73 -0.95 -5.34
N ILE A 8 -16.39 -0.46 -4.28
CA ILE A 8 -16.29 0.95 -3.82
C ILE A 8 -15.14 1.16 -2.82
N GLY A 9 -14.17 0.25 -2.75
CA GLY A 9 -13.14 0.35 -1.71
C GLY A 9 -11.87 -0.46 -1.96
N ILE A 10 -11.65 -0.99 -3.17
CA ILE A 10 -10.38 -1.61 -3.54
C ILE A 10 -9.66 -0.67 -4.49
N ASP A 11 -8.41 -0.38 -4.18
CA ASP A 11 -7.54 0.40 -5.04
C ASP A 11 -7.49 -0.20 -6.47
N PRO A 12 -7.83 0.59 -7.52
CA PRO A 12 -7.79 0.11 -8.90
C PRO A 12 -6.39 -0.39 -9.32
N GLU A 13 -5.32 0.09 -8.69
CA GLU A 13 -3.96 -0.40 -8.94
C GLU A 13 -3.76 -1.85 -8.47
N LEU A 14 -4.60 -2.38 -7.58
CA LEU A 14 -4.58 -3.78 -7.14
C LEU A 14 -5.44 -4.66 -8.06
N LEU A 15 -6.52 -4.12 -8.64
CA LEU A 15 -7.40 -4.87 -9.53
C LEU A 15 -6.75 -5.21 -10.87
N ALA A 16 -5.92 -4.31 -11.41
CA ALA A 16 -5.25 -4.54 -12.69
C ALA A 16 -4.28 -5.74 -12.65
N PRO A 17 -3.35 -5.86 -11.67
CA PRO A 17 -2.54 -7.05 -11.47
C PRO A 17 -3.37 -8.30 -11.19
N ALA A 18 -4.40 -8.21 -10.34
CA ALA A 18 -5.26 -9.34 -10.02
C ALA A 18 -5.93 -9.92 -11.27
N LYS A 19 -6.47 -9.04 -12.14
CA LYS A 19 -7.05 -9.43 -13.43
C LYS A 19 -6.02 -10.08 -14.36
N ARG A 20 -4.81 -9.54 -14.46
CA ARG A 20 -3.73 -10.12 -15.29
C ARG A 20 -3.32 -11.51 -14.81
N LEU A 21 -3.35 -11.74 -13.50
CA LEU A 21 -2.95 -12.99 -12.85
C LEU A 21 -4.12 -13.98 -12.68
N GLY A 22 -5.34 -13.62 -13.11
CA GLY A 22 -6.53 -14.45 -12.98
C GLY A 22 -7.02 -14.61 -11.53
N ILE A 23 -6.63 -13.70 -10.64
CA ILE A 23 -7.00 -13.70 -9.22
C ILE A 23 -8.35 -13.01 -9.07
N SER A 24 -9.32 -13.71 -8.49
CA SER A 24 -10.62 -13.13 -8.16
C SER A 24 -10.51 -12.27 -6.90
N ALA A 25 -10.94 -11.01 -6.99
CA ALA A 25 -11.10 -10.12 -5.83
C ALA A 25 -12.44 -10.33 -5.11
N ALA A 26 -13.35 -11.13 -5.67
CA ALA A 26 -14.68 -11.38 -5.10
C ALA A 26 -14.57 -11.95 -3.67
N GLY A 27 -15.21 -11.29 -2.71
CA GLY A 27 -15.17 -11.66 -1.30
C GLY A 27 -13.82 -11.40 -0.59
N MET A 28 -12.86 -10.73 -1.24
CA MET A 28 -11.62 -10.29 -0.58
C MET A 28 -11.73 -8.83 -0.12
N SER A 29 -11.20 -8.53 1.07
CA SER A 29 -10.85 -7.15 1.44
C SER A 29 -9.63 -6.68 0.67
N GLU A 30 -9.46 -5.37 0.53
CA GLU A 30 -8.28 -4.76 -0.12
C GLU A 30 -6.96 -5.25 0.50
N THR A 31 -6.89 -5.31 1.83
CA THR A 31 -5.70 -5.82 2.55
C THR A 31 -5.40 -7.27 2.18
N GLN A 32 -6.41 -8.13 2.08
CA GLN A 32 -6.22 -9.51 1.67
C GLN A 32 -5.72 -9.60 0.22
N LEU A 33 -6.32 -8.84 -0.69
CA LEU A 33 -5.91 -8.79 -2.09
C LEU A 33 -4.46 -8.31 -2.23
N ARG A 34 -4.09 -7.25 -1.50
CA ARG A 34 -2.74 -6.69 -1.48
C ARG A 34 -1.70 -7.69 -0.98
N LEU A 35 -1.97 -8.35 0.15
CA LEU A 35 -1.08 -9.37 0.70
C LEU A 35 -0.96 -10.58 -0.22
N HIS A 36 -2.05 -10.95 -0.91
CA HIS A 36 -2.01 -12.03 -1.88
C HIS A 36 -1.14 -11.66 -3.09
N LEU A 37 -1.33 -10.46 -3.65
CA LEU A 37 -0.52 -9.94 -4.76
C LEU A 37 0.96 -9.80 -4.40
N GLN A 38 1.30 -9.38 -3.18
CA GLN A 38 2.69 -9.35 -2.70
C GLN A 38 3.35 -10.74 -2.72
N LYS A 39 2.58 -11.80 -2.45
CA LYS A 39 3.10 -13.18 -2.46
C LYS A 39 3.25 -13.75 -3.86
N VAL A 40 2.29 -13.48 -4.75
CA VAL A 40 2.24 -14.09 -6.09
C VAL A 40 3.00 -13.28 -7.15
N ASP A 41 3.16 -11.97 -6.94
CA ASP A 41 3.83 -11.02 -7.83
C ASP A 41 4.69 -10.03 -7.01
N PRO A 42 5.79 -10.51 -6.42
CA PRO A 42 6.68 -9.68 -5.60
C PRO A 42 7.32 -8.55 -6.43
N ALA A 43 7.70 -8.82 -7.68
CA ALA A 43 8.27 -7.81 -8.58
C ALA A 43 7.27 -6.67 -8.86
N GLY A 44 6.00 -6.99 -9.12
CA GLY A 44 4.96 -5.97 -9.27
C GLY A 44 4.69 -5.19 -7.97
N ALA A 45 4.83 -5.83 -6.80
CA ALA A 45 4.72 -5.14 -5.52
C ALA A 45 5.89 -4.18 -5.26
N GLU A 46 7.12 -4.57 -5.60
CA GLU A 46 8.31 -3.73 -5.50
C GLU A 46 8.22 -2.51 -6.43
N GLU A 47 7.77 -2.70 -7.67
CA GLU A 47 7.55 -1.61 -8.63
C GLU A 47 6.56 -0.58 -8.09
N ARG A 48 5.43 -1.03 -7.52
CA ARG A 48 4.43 -0.14 -6.89
C ARG A 48 5.02 0.61 -5.70
N ALA A 49 5.77 -0.09 -4.83
CA ALA A 49 6.42 0.54 -3.69
C ALA A 49 7.45 1.60 -4.13
N ARG A 50 8.20 1.33 -5.22
CA ARG A 50 9.15 2.29 -5.79
C ARG A 50 8.44 3.54 -6.32
N ARG A 51 7.39 3.37 -7.13
CA ARG A 51 6.59 4.51 -7.65
C ARG A 51 5.99 5.34 -6.53
N TRP A 52 5.39 4.69 -5.53
CA TRP A 52 4.86 5.40 -4.37
C TRP A 52 5.95 6.20 -3.66
N ALA A 53 7.15 5.63 -3.48
CA ALA A 53 8.28 6.34 -2.87
C ALA A 53 8.76 7.52 -3.72
N GLU A 54 8.80 7.39 -5.05
CA GLU A 54 9.14 8.46 -5.99
C GLU A 54 8.11 9.60 -5.92
N GLU A 55 6.81 9.27 -5.96
CA GLU A 55 5.71 10.23 -5.88
C GLU A 55 5.65 10.98 -4.54
N ASN A 56 6.04 10.30 -3.45
CA ASN A 56 6.03 10.85 -2.09
C ASN A 56 7.40 11.34 -1.63
N ALA A 57 8.41 11.40 -2.52
CA ALA A 57 9.80 11.69 -2.16
C ALA A 57 9.95 13.02 -1.40
N GLU A 58 9.27 14.08 -1.85
CA GLU A 58 9.33 15.39 -1.19
C GLU A 58 8.66 15.39 0.19
N ALA A 59 7.50 14.73 0.33
CA ALA A 59 6.82 14.59 1.61
C ALA A 59 7.66 13.78 2.62
N ILE A 60 8.29 12.69 2.15
CA ILE A 60 9.21 11.88 2.94
C ILE A 60 10.42 12.72 3.37
N LYS A 61 10.99 13.52 2.46
CA LYS A 61 12.13 14.41 2.75
C LYS A 61 11.77 15.46 3.80
N GLU A 62 10.62 16.13 3.66
CA GLU A 62 10.15 17.11 4.63
C GLU A 62 9.91 16.47 6.00
N HIS A 63 9.25 15.31 6.04
CA HIS A 63 9.04 14.56 7.27
C HIS A 63 10.36 14.16 7.94
N ASN A 64 11.32 13.66 7.17
CA ASN A 64 12.64 13.29 7.68
C ASN A 64 13.39 14.52 8.23
N ALA A 65 13.33 15.66 7.54
CA ALA A 65 13.93 16.91 8.03
C ALA A 65 13.28 17.39 9.33
N HIS A 66 11.97 17.24 9.47
CA HIS A 66 11.27 17.53 10.72
C HIS A 66 11.74 16.60 11.85
N VAL A 67 11.80 15.29 11.60
CA VAL A 67 12.29 14.30 12.58
C VAL A 67 13.74 14.58 12.97
N GLU A 68 14.61 14.92 12.03
CA GLU A 68 16.01 15.28 12.31
C GLU A 68 16.12 16.51 13.21
N LYS A 69 15.27 17.52 12.97
CA LYS A 69 15.28 18.78 13.72
C LYS A 69 14.66 18.66 15.11
N TYR A 70 13.61 17.85 15.27
CA TYR A 70 12.77 17.83 16.48
C TYR A 70 12.81 16.51 17.25
N GLY A 71 13.41 15.46 16.71
CA GLY A 71 13.36 14.11 17.25
C GLY A 71 12.00 13.43 17.02
N LEU A 72 11.85 12.21 17.56
CA LEU A 72 10.58 11.49 17.53
C LEU A 72 9.76 11.84 18.77
N ILE A 73 8.43 11.91 18.63
CA ILE A 73 7.52 12.09 19.77
C ILE A 73 7.76 10.99 20.83
N SER A 74 8.03 9.76 20.36
CA SER A 74 8.33 8.63 21.23
C SER A 74 9.55 8.82 22.11
N ASP A 75 10.50 9.68 21.74
CA ASP A 75 11.72 9.93 22.53
C ASP A 75 11.36 10.53 23.89
N HIS A 76 10.22 11.22 23.99
CA HIS A 76 9.70 11.75 25.25
C HIS A 76 9.00 10.69 26.12
N PHE A 77 8.62 9.55 25.55
CA PHE A 77 7.87 8.49 26.24
C PHE A 77 8.66 7.21 26.46
N ARG A 78 9.72 6.98 25.67
CA ARG A 78 10.57 5.79 25.77
C ARG A 78 11.46 5.93 27.01
N LYS A 79 10.93 5.52 28.15
CA LYS A 79 11.73 5.21 29.34
C LYS A 79 12.31 3.81 29.13
N TRP A 80 13.61 3.77 28.84
CA TRP A 80 14.57 2.66 28.98
C TRP A 80 13.97 1.25 29.13
#